data_AF-A0A7K2YYX5-F1
#
_entry.id   AF-A0A7K2YYX5-F1
#
_cell.length_a   1.000
_cell.length_b   1.000
_cell.length_c   1.000
_cell.angle_alpha   90.00
_cell.angle_beta   90.00
_cell.angle_gamma   90.00
#
_symmetry.space_group_name_H-M   'P 1'
#
loop_
_entity.id
_entity.type
_entity.pdbx_description
1 polymer ?
#
loop_
_entity_poly.entity_id
_entity_poly.type
_entity_poly.pdbx_seq_one_letter_code
_entity_poly.pdbx_strand_id
1 'polypeptide(L)'
;MYAYHLIYDIPTTNPRQYRVLVAWKNVYGSRFGGNPTPAAVLNGSGQLVIPGGSVTAADVVTAGRIEFFEETGIDLRQNAVRQQMGTVGNAWSRLLNQQSGAHCVYQEVQDAEFVENACNTNITAQVPQDEELRSAQVYDASVVGQLFGPVTLADLTSGWRGTQYNNLDANNQALARRKSQNAGDWYVAAVQGLQYAP
;
A
#
# COMPACT_ATOMS: atom_id res chain seq x y z
N MET A 1 -8.89 -8.17 8.92
CA MET A 1 -8.85 -8.01 7.45
C MET A 1 -7.72 -7.03 7.16
N TYR A 2 -6.92 -7.25 6.11
CA TYR A 2 -5.91 -6.26 5.70
C TYR A 2 -6.40 -5.49 4.48
N ALA A 3 -6.21 -4.17 4.46
CA ALA A 3 -6.63 -3.34 3.34
C ALA A 3 -5.56 -2.28 3.02
N TYR A 4 -4.92 -2.42 1.86
CA TYR A 4 -3.98 -1.45 1.31
C TYR A 4 -4.70 -0.49 0.39
N HIS A 5 -4.43 0.82 0.48
CA HIS A 5 -5.09 1.83 -0.35
C HIS A 5 -4.10 2.43 -1.35
N LEU A 6 -4.22 2.01 -2.61
CA LEU A 6 -3.39 2.46 -3.71
C LEU A 6 -4.04 3.64 -4.42
N ILE A 7 -3.41 4.81 -4.30
CA ILE A 7 -3.69 5.96 -5.16
C ILE A 7 -2.94 5.78 -6.47
N TYR A 8 -3.62 6.02 -7.58
CA TYR A 8 -3.00 6.00 -8.90
C TYR A 8 -3.59 7.08 -9.81
N ASP A 9 -2.83 7.46 -10.84
CA ASP A 9 -3.34 8.26 -11.94
C ASP A 9 -2.90 7.72 -13.30
N ILE A 10 -3.48 8.29 -14.34
CA ILE A 10 -3.17 8.00 -15.74
C ILE A 10 -2.87 9.32 -16.43
N PRO A 11 -1.58 9.71 -16.54
CA PRO A 11 -1.19 10.90 -17.28
C PRO A 11 -1.74 10.86 -18.70
N THR A 12 -2.15 12.02 -19.21
CA THR A 12 -2.69 12.16 -20.55
C THR A 12 -1.62 12.05 -21.65
N THR A 13 -0.33 12.00 -21.26
CA THR A 13 0.81 11.88 -22.17
C THR A 13 0.95 10.46 -22.70
N ASN A 14 1.21 10.30 -24.00
CA ASN A 14 1.45 9.00 -24.63
C ASN A 14 2.94 8.61 -24.61
N PRO A 15 3.30 7.36 -24.28
CA PRO A 15 2.40 6.28 -23.86
C PRO A 15 1.80 6.54 -22.47
N ARG A 16 0.51 6.23 -22.29
CA ARG A 16 -0.16 6.34 -20.98
C ARG A 16 0.54 5.39 -20.01
N GLN A 17 1.30 5.95 -19.07
CA GLN A 17 1.99 5.19 -18.03
C GLN A 17 1.27 5.40 -16.72
N TYR A 18 0.69 4.34 -16.16
CA TYR A 18 0.09 4.42 -14.84
C TYR A 18 1.13 4.80 -13.81
N ARG A 19 0.84 5.80 -12.98
CA ARG A 19 1.67 6.16 -11.84
C ARG A 19 0.93 5.81 -10.57
N VAL A 20 1.68 5.38 -9.57
CA VAL A 20 1.12 4.95 -8.29
C VAL A 20 1.84 5.63 -7.15
N LEU A 21 1.09 6.01 -6.13
CA LEU A 21 1.63 6.51 -4.87
C LEU A 21 2.00 5.31 -4.00
N VAL A 22 3.25 5.28 -3.59
CA VAL A 22 3.79 4.38 -2.57
C VAL A 22 4.43 5.22 -1.48
N ALA A 23 4.70 4.62 -0.33
CA ALA A 23 5.32 5.29 0.79
C ALA A 23 6.52 4.52 1.32
N TRP A 24 7.48 5.24 1.88
CA TRP A 24 8.60 4.66 2.60
C TRP A 24 8.26 4.59 4.07
N LYS A 25 8.37 3.41 4.66
CA LYS A 25 8.28 3.27 6.11
C LYS A 25 9.45 3.94 6.80
N ASN A 26 9.17 4.61 7.91
CA ASN A 26 10.16 5.34 8.69
C ASN A 26 11.17 4.41 9.38
N VAL A 27 12.30 4.97 9.81
CA VAL A 27 13.39 4.27 10.51
C VAL A 27 13.49 4.83 11.93
N TYR A 28 12.83 4.14 12.88
CA TYR A 28 12.64 4.46 14.33
C TYR A 28 11.62 5.57 14.62
N GLY A 29 10.87 5.57 15.73
CA GLY A 29 10.92 4.76 16.93
C GLY A 29 10.58 5.61 18.15
N SER A 30 9.34 6.09 18.25
CA SER A 30 8.81 6.54 19.54
C SER A 30 7.33 6.28 19.76
N ARG A 31 6.46 6.17 18.72
CA ARG A 31 5.01 5.92 18.90
C ARG A 31 4.33 5.08 17.80
N PHE A 32 3.34 4.24 18.14
CA PHE A 32 2.42 3.54 17.20
C PHE A 32 0.97 3.72 17.67
N GLY A 33 0.06 4.14 16.78
CA GLY A 33 -1.32 4.48 17.15
C GLY A 33 -1.40 5.55 18.25
N GLY A 34 -0.49 6.53 18.23
CA GLY A 34 -0.38 7.60 19.23
C GLY A 34 0.30 7.22 20.56
N ASN A 35 0.62 5.94 20.79
CA ASN A 35 1.19 5.46 22.06
C ASN A 35 2.71 5.27 21.99
N PRO A 36 3.47 5.60 23.05
CA PRO A 36 4.91 5.36 23.11
C PRO A 36 5.30 3.90 22.92
N THR A 37 6.20 3.62 21.98
CA THR A 37 6.77 2.28 21.75
C THR A 37 8.28 2.30 21.96
N PRO A 38 8.88 1.26 22.58
CA PRO A 38 10.34 1.13 22.67
C PRO A 38 10.97 1.23 21.29
N ALA A 39 12.16 1.84 21.18
CA ALA A 39 12.91 1.93 19.94
C ALA A 39 13.21 0.54 19.38
N ALA A 40 12.33 0.06 18.52
CA ALA A 40 12.49 -1.13 17.70
C ALA A 40 12.35 -0.68 16.25
N VAL A 41 13.17 -1.26 15.38
CA VAL A 41 12.89 -1.27 13.95
C VAL A 41 11.51 -1.91 13.79
N LEU A 42 10.49 -1.14 13.40
CA LEU A 42 9.28 -1.73 12.87
C LEU A 42 9.72 -2.67 11.74
N ASN A 43 9.21 -3.90 11.69
CA ASN A 43 9.50 -4.79 10.58
C ASN A 43 9.31 -4.03 9.25
N GLY A 44 10.33 -4.01 8.39
CA GLY A 44 10.25 -3.28 7.12
C GLY A 44 10.53 -1.77 7.22
N SER A 45 11.33 -1.33 8.18
CA SER A 45 11.86 0.04 8.15
C SER A 45 12.68 0.32 6.88
N GLY A 46 12.47 1.47 6.24
CA GLY A 46 13.06 1.76 4.94
C GLY A 46 12.48 0.90 3.81
N GLN A 47 11.40 0.14 4.06
CA GLN A 47 10.67 -0.59 3.03
C GLN A 47 9.74 0.36 2.28
N LEU A 48 9.66 0.16 0.97
CA LEU A 48 8.62 0.74 0.15
C LEU A 48 7.31 -0.06 0.32
N VAL A 49 6.21 0.63 0.59
CA VAL A 49 4.91 0.04 0.89
C VAL A 49 3.78 0.78 0.19
N ILE A 50 2.64 0.11 0.05
CA ILE A 50 1.36 0.78 -0.20
C ILE A 50 0.79 1.04 1.19
N PRO A 51 0.35 2.27 1.52
CA PRO A 51 -0.26 2.55 2.82
C PRO A 51 -1.43 1.60 3.09
N GLY A 52 -1.47 1.03 4.27
CA GLY A 52 -2.37 -0.07 4.55
C GLY A 52 -1.93 -0.97 5.69
N GLY A 53 -2.94 -1.47 6.39
CA GLY A 53 -2.73 -2.30 7.55
C GLY A 53 -3.95 -3.16 7.87
N SER A 54 -4.03 -3.55 9.13
CA SER A 54 -5.12 -4.37 9.66
C SER A 54 -6.20 -3.51 10.28
N VAL A 55 -7.38 -3.54 9.68
CA VAL A 55 -8.51 -2.72 10.11
C VAL A 55 -9.74 -3.55 10.39
N THR A 56 -10.57 -3.02 11.28
CA THR A 56 -11.94 -3.50 11.51
C THR A 56 -12.91 -2.47 10.95
N ALA A 57 -13.45 -2.74 9.76
CA ALA A 57 -14.50 -1.92 9.14
C ALA A 57 -15.55 -2.83 8.50
N ALA A 58 -16.72 -2.26 8.19
CA ALA A 58 -17.83 -2.99 7.58
C ALA A 58 -17.52 -3.46 6.14
N ASP A 59 -16.65 -2.74 5.42
CA ASP A 59 -16.23 -3.07 4.06
C ASP A 59 -14.75 -2.74 3.82
N VAL A 60 -14.18 -3.37 2.80
CA VAL A 60 -12.76 -3.29 2.42
C VAL A 60 -12.35 -1.88 1.97
N VAL A 61 -13.22 -1.15 1.27
CA VAL A 61 -12.90 0.20 0.76
C VAL A 61 -12.82 1.17 1.91
N THR A 62 -13.79 1.13 2.83
CA THR A 62 -13.76 1.91 4.06
C THR A 62 -12.54 1.54 4.91
N ALA A 63 -12.22 0.25 5.03
CA ALA A 63 -11.02 -0.21 5.72
C ALA A 63 -9.75 0.43 5.13
N GLY A 64 -9.54 0.34 3.82
CA GLY A 64 -8.35 0.93 3.18
C GLY A 64 -8.29 2.46 3.34
N ARG A 65 -9.45 3.15 3.32
CA ARG A 65 -9.48 4.61 3.55
C ARG A 65 -9.13 5.00 4.98
N ILE A 66 -9.45 4.16 5.96
CA ILE A 66 -9.06 4.38 7.36
C ILE A 66 -7.54 4.30 7.48
N GLU A 67 -6.93 3.22 6.98
CA GLU A 67 -5.46 3.04 7.02
C GLU A 67 -4.74 4.15 6.25
N PHE A 68 -5.24 4.53 5.08
CA PHE A 68 -4.68 5.65 4.34
C PHE A 68 -4.72 6.95 5.16
N PHE A 69 -5.82 7.21 5.88
CA PHE A 69 -5.92 8.37 6.76
C PHE A 69 -4.97 8.26 7.96
N GLU A 70 -4.86 7.10 8.59
CA GLU A 70 -3.98 6.87 9.74
C GLU A 70 -2.51 7.12 9.37
N GLU A 71 -2.07 6.62 8.22
CA GLU A 71 -0.68 6.74 7.81
C GLU A 71 -0.33 8.07 7.10
N THR A 72 -1.28 8.71 6.42
CA THR A 72 -1.01 9.89 5.55
C THR A 72 -1.77 11.16 5.93
N GLY A 73 -2.76 11.07 6.81
CA GLY A 73 -3.66 12.18 7.19
C GLY A 73 -4.70 12.60 6.16
N ILE A 74 -4.79 11.91 5.02
CA ILE A 74 -5.80 12.21 4.00
C ILE A 74 -7.06 11.36 4.23
N ASP A 75 -8.13 11.99 4.69
CA ASP A 75 -9.40 11.29 4.97
C ASP A 75 -10.30 11.16 3.73
N LEU A 76 -10.03 10.12 2.93
CA LEU A 76 -10.82 9.81 1.73
C LEU A 76 -12.24 9.28 2.02
N ARG A 77 -12.65 9.15 3.28
CA ARG A 77 -14.06 8.86 3.64
C ARG A 77 -14.92 10.13 3.47
N GLN A 78 -14.30 11.31 3.57
CA GLN A 78 -14.98 12.59 3.42
C GLN A 78 -15.11 12.98 1.94
N ASN A 79 -16.31 13.40 1.53
CA ASN A 79 -16.56 13.77 0.13
C ASN A 79 -15.78 15.00 -0.32
N ALA A 80 -15.66 16.01 0.54
CA ALA A 80 -14.91 17.23 0.24
C ALA A 80 -13.43 16.93 -0.01
N VAL A 81 -12.82 16.05 0.78
CA VAL A 81 -11.43 15.62 0.59
C VAL A 81 -11.27 14.90 -0.75
N ARG A 82 -12.17 13.97 -1.09
CA ARG A 82 -12.13 13.28 -2.40
C ARG A 82 -12.24 14.25 -3.59
N GLN A 83 -13.10 15.26 -3.49
CA GLN A 83 -13.22 16.31 -4.50
C GLN A 83 -11.95 17.15 -4.62
N GLN A 84 -11.34 17.51 -3.48
CA GLN A 84 -10.07 18.24 -3.45
C GLN A 84 -8.91 17.43 -4.04
N MET A 85 -8.85 16.12 -3.77
CA MET A 85 -7.85 15.21 -4.33
C MET A 85 -8.12 14.84 -5.79
N GLY A 86 -9.21 15.34 -6.39
CA GLY A 86 -9.55 15.05 -7.77
C GLY A 86 -9.81 13.56 -8.04
N THR A 87 -10.46 12.84 -7.12
CA THR A 87 -10.75 11.41 -7.30
C THR A 87 -11.62 11.18 -8.54
N VAL A 88 -11.26 10.20 -9.36
CA VAL A 88 -12.03 9.79 -10.54
C VAL A 88 -12.82 8.54 -10.20
N GLY A 89 -14.14 8.59 -10.41
CA GLY A 89 -15.04 7.46 -10.15
C GLY A 89 -15.05 6.99 -8.69
N ASN A 90 -15.48 5.75 -8.50
CA ASN A 90 -15.50 5.10 -7.19
C ASN A 90 -14.25 4.22 -7.01
N ALA A 91 -13.77 4.13 -5.77
CA ALA A 91 -12.78 3.12 -5.42
C ALA A 91 -13.35 1.71 -5.61
N TRP A 92 -12.49 0.78 -6.01
CA TRP A 92 -12.79 -0.64 -6.10
C TRP A 92 -11.69 -1.43 -5.40
N SER A 93 -11.88 -2.73 -5.18
CA SER A 93 -10.84 -3.54 -4.52
C SER A 93 -10.65 -4.89 -5.19
N ARG A 94 -9.44 -5.45 -5.02
CA ARG A 94 -9.13 -6.84 -5.35
C ARG A 94 -8.59 -7.54 -4.12
N LEU A 95 -9.05 -8.78 -3.93
CA LEU A 95 -8.42 -9.69 -3.00
C LEU A 95 -7.01 -10.00 -3.50
N LEU A 96 -6.03 -9.89 -2.60
CA LEU A 96 -4.66 -10.27 -2.86
C LEU A 96 -4.55 -11.78 -2.70
N ASN A 97 -4.67 -12.47 -3.83
CA ASN A 97 -4.40 -13.90 -3.89
C ASN A 97 -3.04 -14.16 -3.20
N GLN A 98 -3.02 -15.04 -2.18
CA GLN A 98 -1.84 -15.49 -1.41
C GLN A 98 -1.55 -14.78 -0.07
N GLN A 99 -2.34 -13.77 0.33
CA GLN A 99 -2.34 -13.28 1.72
C GLN A 99 -3.76 -13.40 2.25
N SER A 100 -3.99 -14.32 3.20
CA SER A 100 -5.34 -14.65 3.67
C SER A 100 -6.09 -13.40 4.15
N GLY A 101 -7.10 -12.98 3.40
CA GLY A 101 -7.97 -11.84 3.74
C GLY A 101 -7.34 -10.45 3.57
N ALA A 102 -6.27 -10.32 2.76
CA ALA A 102 -5.69 -9.03 2.39
C ALA A 102 -6.27 -8.52 1.07
N HIS A 103 -6.59 -7.23 1.01
CA HIS A 103 -7.15 -6.57 -0.16
C HIS A 103 -6.31 -5.35 -0.54
N CYS A 104 -6.25 -5.05 -1.83
CA CYS A 104 -5.84 -3.73 -2.31
C CYS A 104 -7.07 -2.99 -2.82
N VAL A 105 -7.28 -1.79 -2.29
CA VAL A 105 -8.27 -0.80 -2.71
C VAL A 105 -7.57 0.14 -3.68
N TYR A 106 -8.17 0.34 -4.84
CA TYR A 106 -7.65 1.18 -5.91
C TYR A 106 -8.51 2.41 -6.01
N GLN A 107 -7.88 3.58 -5.96
CA GLN A 107 -8.55 4.87 -6.12
C GLN A 107 -7.79 5.70 -7.15
N GLU A 108 -8.47 5.97 -8.27
CA GLU A 108 -7.95 6.86 -9.30
C GLU A 108 -8.08 8.31 -8.84
N VAL A 109 -7.08 9.12 -9.20
CA VAL A 109 -7.07 10.57 -9.04
C VAL A 109 -6.62 11.23 -10.34
N GLN A 110 -6.91 12.53 -10.49
CA GLN A 110 -6.46 13.32 -11.64
C GLN A 110 -4.96 13.59 -11.62
N ASP A 111 -4.38 13.75 -10.42
CA ASP A 111 -2.97 14.08 -10.22
C ASP A 111 -2.47 13.42 -8.94
N ALA A 112 -1.69 12.34 -9.10
CA ALA A 112 -1.11 11.61 -7.99
C ALA A 112 0.01 12.41 -7.29
N GLU A 113 0.71 13.32 -7.99
CA GLU A 113 1.75 14.17 -7.39
C GLU A 113 1.12 15.23 -6.47
N PHE A 114 -0.07 15.73 -6.80
CA PHE A 114 -0.84 16.55 -5.88
C PHE A 114 -1.13 15.81 -4.56
N VAL A 115 -1.55 14.55 -4.66
CA VAL A 115 -1.82 13.71 -3.48
C VAL A 115 -0.54 13.40 -2.72
N GLU A 116 0.57 13.10 -3.41
CA GLU A 116 1.89 12.92 -2.80
C GLU A 116 2.30 14.12 -1.95
N ASN A 117 2.19 15.32 -2.50
CA ASN A 117 2.54 16.56 -1.80
C ASN A 117 1.66 16.78 -0.57
N ALA A 118 0.37 16.46 -0.66
CA ALA A 118 -0.55 16.53 0.48
C ALA A 118 -0.18 15.52 1.58
N CYS A 119 0.10 14.27 1.20
CA CYS A 119 0.58 13.24 2.12
C CYS A 119 1.88 13.66 2.80
N ASN A 120 2.87 14.13 2.04
CA ASN A 120 4.18 14.54 2.57
C ASN A 120 4.08 15.76 3.50
N THR A 121 3.16 16.69 3.22
CA THR A 121 2.87 17.82 4.12
C THR A 121 2.35 17.32 5.47
N ASN A 122 1.39 16.39 5.44
CA ASN A 122 0.81 15.78 6.64
C ASN A 122 1.80 14.91 7.42
N ILE A 123 2.57 14.07 6.74
CA ILE A 123 3.63 13.23 7.32
C ILE A 123 4.67 14.11 8.03
N THR A 124 5.15 15.16 7.36
CA THR A 124 6.12 16.11 7.94
C THR A 124 5.53 16.86 9.15
N ALA A 125 4.24 17.20 9.09
CA ALA A 125 3.54 17.87 10.18
C ALA A 125 3.10 16.92 11.32
N GLN A 126 3.30 15.61 11.18
CA GLN A 126 2.77 14.58 12.07
C GLN A 126 1.25 14.70 12.28
N VAL A 127 0.51 14.79 11.17
CA VAL A 127 -0.96 14.85 11.16
C VAL A 127 -1.52 13.68 10.34
N PRO A 128 -2.15 12.67 10.96
CA PRO A 128 -2.24 12.44 12.40
C PRO A 128 -0.87 12.14 13.02
N GLN A 129 -0.80 12.10 14.36
CA GLN A 129 0.42 11.71 15.07
C GLN A 129 0.74 10.23 14.84
N ASP A 130 1.32 9.96 13.68
CA ASP A 130 1.79 8.68 13.21
C ASP A 130 3.24 8.83 12.74
N GLU A 131 4.08 7.85 13.07
CA GLU A 131 5.49 7.80 12.71
C GLU A 131 5.79 6.67 11.72
N GLU A 132 4.76 5.99 11.20
CA GLU A 132 4.92 4.81 10.34
C GLU A 132 5.56 5.15 8.99
N LEU A 133 5.19 6.29 8.38
CA LEU A 133 5.72 6.73 7.10
C LEU A 133 6.70 7.89 7.26
N ARG A 134 7.78 7.89 6.47
CA ARG A 134 8.70 9.04 6.36
C ARG A 134 8.41 9.92 5.15
N SER A 135 7.88 9.33 4.08
CA SER A 135 7.56 10.03 2.85
C SER A 135 6.65 9.18 1.96
N ALA A 136 5.80 9.86 1.18
CA ALA A 136 5.13 9.31 0.01
C ALA A 136 5.91 9.70 -1.25
N GLN A 137 5.82 8.87 -2.29
CA GLN A 137 6.39 9.14 -3.59
C GLN A 137 5.58 8.45 -4.70
N VAL A 138 5.37 9.16 -5.79
CA VAL A 138 4.77 8.65 -7.01
C VAL A 138 5.84 8.08 -7.91
N TYR A 139 5.56 6.89 -8.43
CA TYR A 139 6.43 6.20 -9.37
C TYR A 139 5.61 5.63 -10.51
N ASP A 140 6.25 5.44 -11.66
CA ASP A 140 5.71 4.62 -12.73
C ASP A 140 5.47 3.20 -12.22
N ALA A 141 4.25 2.68 -12.42
CA ALA A 141 3.85 1.37 -11.92
C ALA A 141 4.81 0.26 -12.37
N SER A 142 5.38 0.37 -13.57
CA SER A 142 6.38 -0.58 -14.11
C SER A 142 7.67 -0.65 -13.30
N VAL A 143 8.05 0.45 -12.65
CA VAL A 143 9.28 0.54 -11.84
C VAL A 143 9.02 0.05 -10.42
N VAL A 144 7.83 0.31 -9.88
CA VAL A 144 7.53 -0.03 -8.47
C VAL A 144 7.69 -1.52 -8.20
N GLY A 145 7.33 -2.40 -9.16
CA GLY A 145 7.49 -3.85 -8.97
C GLY A 145 8.93 -4.26 -8.66
N GLN A 146 9.89 -3.57 -9.29
CA GLN A 146 11.32 -3.77 -9.03
C GLN A 146 11.75 -3.18 -7.69
N LEU A 147 11.13 -2.09 -7.25
CA LEU A 147 11.44 -1.41 -5.98
C LEU A 147 10.94 -2.16 -4.75
N PHE A 148 9.82 -2.88 -4.84
CA PHE A 148 9.38 -3.75 -3.74
C PHE A 148 10.39 -4.87 -3.45
N GLY A 149 11.14 -5.30 -4.48
CA GLY A 149 12.17 -6.33 -4.39
C GLY A 149 11.61 -7.72 -4.05
N PRO A 150 12.26 -8.81 -4.51
CA PRO A 150 11.79 -10.16 -4.21
C PRO A 150 11.73 -10.38 -2.69
N VAL A 151 10.65 -10.99 -2.21
CA VAL A 151 10.56 -11.38 -0.79
C VAL A 151 11.54 -12.52 -0.55
N THR A 152 12.47 -12.34 0.37
CA THR A 152 13.51 -13.33 0.63
C THR A 152 12.91 -14.58 1.30
N LEU A 153 13.64 -15.70 1.24
CA LEU A 153 13.22 -16.91 1.96
C LEU A 153 13.12 -16.68 3.47
N ALA A 154 14.00 -15.84 4.03
CA ALA A 154 13.96 -15.49 5.45
C ALA A 154 12.70 -14.69 5.80
N ASP A 155 12.27 -13.77 4.91
CA ASP A 155 11.03 -13.01 5.09
C ASP A 155 9.77 -13.88 4.97
N LEU A 156 9.85 -14.95 4.17
CA LEU A 156 8.76 -15.92 4.01
C LEU A 156 8.61 -16.86 5.21
N THR A 157 9.71 -17.21 5.88
CA THR A 157 9.73 -18.26 6.91
C THR A 157 9.75 -17.71 8.34
N SER A 158 9.88 -16.39 8.52
CA SER A 158 9.92 -15.73 9.82
C SER A 158 8.66 -14.92 10.15
N GLY A 159 8.44 -14.70 11.44
CA GLY A 159 7.31 -13.91 11.96
C GLY A 159 5.94 -14.50 11.61
N TRP A 160 4.96 -13.62 11.46
CA TRP A 160 3.58 -14.01 11.17
C TRP A 160 3.42 -14.65 9.78
N ARG A 161 4.13 -14.14 8.75
CA ARG A 161 4.18 -14.75 7.41
C ARG A 161 4.80 -16.14 7.45
N GLY A 162 5.88 -16.30 8.21
CA GLY A 162 6.53 -17.57 8.49
C GLY A 162 5.62 -18.62 9.08
N THR A 163 4.83 -18.25 10.09
CA THR A 163 3.86 -19.16 10.73
C THR A 163 2.86 -19.72 9.72
N GLN A 164 2.39 -18.90 8.78
CA GLN A 164 1.48 -19.32 7.73
C GLN A 164 2.16 -20.18 6.66
N TYR A 165 3.32 -19.73 6.17
CA TYR A 165 4.10 -20.44 5.15
C TYR A 165 4.53 -21.83 5.63
N ASN A 166 4.98 -21.94 6.88
CA ASN A 166 5.45 -23.21 7.46
C ASN A 166 4.32 -24.23 7.68
N ASN A 167 3.06 -23.79 7.70
CA ASN A 167 1.88 -24.66 7.80
C ASN A 167 1.34 -25.12 6.44
N LEU A 168 1.88 -24.63 5.32
CA LEU A 168 1.54 -25.11 3.98
C LEU A 168 2.22 -26.45 3.69
N ASP A 169 1.59 -27.30 2.87
CA ASP A 169 2.26 -28.48 2.32
C ASP A 169 3.41 -28.09 1.36
N ALA A 170 4.28 -29.04 1.04
CA ALA A 170 5.47 -28.80 0.22
C ALA A 170 5.17 -28.23 -1.18
N ASN A 171 4.05 -28.60 -1.81
CA ASN A 171 3.67 -28.08 -3.12
C ASN A 171 3.24 -26.61 -3.01
N ASN A 172 2.48 -26.29 -1.97
CA ASN A 172 2.02 -24.94 -1.68
C ASN A 172 3.16 -24.03 -1.20
N GLN A 173 4.15 -24.56 -0.46
CA GLN A 173 5.39 -23.85 -0.12
C GLN A 173 6.21 -23.52 -1.38
N ALA A 174 6.41 -24.49 -2.29
CA ALA A 174 7.14 -24.26 -3.53
C ALA A 174 6.42 -23.27 -4.47
N LEU A 175 5.08 -23.29 -4.47
CA LEU A 175 4.26 -22.32 -5.19
C LEU A 175 4.39 -20.92 -4.57
N ALA A 176 4.25 -20.79 -3.25
CA ALA A 176 4.41 -19.53 -2.53
C ALA A 176 5.82 -18.95 -2.73
N ARG A 177 6.87 -19.78 -2.71
CA ARG A 177 8.26 -19.37 -2.96
C ARG A 177 8.50 -18.88 -4.38
N ARG A 178 7.94 -19.53 -5.40
CA ARG A 178 8.01 -19.01 -6.79
C ARG A 178 7.30 -17.67 -6.93
N LYS A 179 6.17 -17.49 -6.25
CA LYS A 179 5.38 -16.26 -6.34
C LYS A 179 5.96 -15.11 -5.55
N SER A 180 6.62 -15.37 -4.43
CA SER A 180 7.29 -14.37 -3.60
C SER A 180 8.54 -13.78 -4.26
N GLN A 181 9.15 -14.53 -5.18
CA GLN A 181 10.25 -14.06 -6.04
C GLN A 181 9.77 -13.03 -7.08
N ASN A 182 8.46 -12.95 -7.32
CA ASN A 182 7.80 -12.02 -8.23
C ASN A 182 7.13 -10.88 -7.45
N ALA A 183 7.87 -10.25 -6.54
CA ALA A 183 7.30 -9.20 -5.71
C ALA A 183 6.77 -8.02 -6.55
N GLY A 184 5.64 -7.46 -6.12
CA GLY A 184 4.99 -6.34 -6.78
C GLY A 184 4.26 -6.68 -8.09
N ASP A 185 4.47 -7.85 -8.70
CA ASP A 185 3.78 -8.26 -9.95
C ASP A 185 2.26 -8.20 -9.83
N TRP A 186 1.69 -8.47 -8.65
CA TRP A 186 0.25 -8.55 -8.46
C TRP A 186 -0.45 -7.20 -8.66
N TYR A 187 0.10 -6.08 -8.16
CA TYR A 187 -0.51 -4.77 -8.38
C TYR A 187 -0.07 -4.20 -9.72
N VAL A 188 1.15 -4.48 -10.21
CA VAL A 188 1.57 -4.09 -11.56
C VAL A 188 0.63 -4.70 -12.60
N ALA A 189 0.35 -6.00 -12.49
CA ALA A 189 -0.62 -6.68 -13.34
C ALA A 189 -2.06 -6.16 -13.13
N ALA A 190 -2.45 -5.82 -11.91
CA ALA A 190 -3.77 -5.26 -11.65
C ALA A 190 -3.94 -3.87 -12.29
N VAL A 191 -2.94 -2.99 -12.15
CA VAL A 191 -2.89 -1.63 -12.68
C VAL A 191 -2.80 -1.66 -14.21
N GLN A 192 -1.93 -2.48 -14.79
CA GLN A 192 -1.84 -2.68 -16.24
C GLN A 192 -3.13 -3.28 -16.83
N GLY A 193 -3.79 -4.16 -16.08
CA GLY A 193 -5.11 -4.70 -16.43
C GLY A 193 -6.21 -3.65 -16.50
N LEU A 194 -6.05 -2.48 -15.89
CA LEU A 194 -7.02 -1.38 -15.97
C LEU A 194 -7.07 -0.72 -17.34
N GLN A 195 -5.99 -0.82 -18.12
CA GLN A 195 -5.98 -0.33 -19.51
C GLN A 195 -6.95 -1.10 -20.40
N TYR A 196 -7.35 -2.29 -19.94
CA TYR A 196 -8.21 -3.23 -20.66
C TYR A 196 -9.49 -3.55 -19.88
N ALA A 197 -9.73 -2.87 -18.75
CA ALA A 197 -10.99 -2.97 -18.02
C ALA A 197 -12.05 -2.12 -18.75
N PRO A 198 -13.24 -2.67 -19.05
CA PRO A 198 -14.28 -1.99 -19.81
C PRO A 198 -14.83 -0.74 -19.12
#